data_AF-A0A0C1CVX4-F1
#
_entry.id   AF-A0A0C1CVX4-F1
#
_cell.length_a   1.000
_cell.length_b   1.000
_cell.length_c   1.000
_cell.angle_alpha   90.00
_cell.angle_beta   90.00
_cell.angle_gamma   90.00
#
_symmetry.space_group_name_H-M   'P 1'
#
loop_
_entity.id
_entity.type
_entity.pdbx_description
1 polymer ?
#
loop_
_entity_poly.entity_id
_entity_poly.type
_entity_poly.pdbx_seq_one_letter_code
_entity_poly.pdbx_strand_id
1 'polypeptide(L)'
;MKKEIITEKEQNLGSHLGIRIIAVLLFLFILFLIFITGNAETIYAIIEFAPYIIGAWIIFIIIEAVILLVNKKRKLAIANFTLIIISALFSYFLYNQLA
;
A
#
# COMPACT_ATOMS: atom_id res chain seq x y z
N MET A 1 26.97 -34.41 7.67
CA MET A 1 26.21 -33.16 7.85
C MET A 1 25.52 -32.81 6.54
N LYS A 2 24.21 -33.10 6.42
CA LYS A 2 23.40 -32.61 5.31
C LYS A 2 23.26 -31.11 5.51
N LYS A 3 23.63 -30.34 4.48
CA LYS A 3 23.38 -28.90 4.43
C LYS A 3 21.89 -28.70 4.72
N GLU A 4 21.60 -28.03 5.82
CA GLU A 4 20.37 -27.28 5.98
C GLU A 4 20.38 -26.24 4.85
N ILE A 5 19.93 -26.66 3.66
CA ILE A 5 19.46 -25.76 2.63
C ILE A 5 18.11 -25.32 3.16
N ILE A 6 18.19 -24.43 4.15
CA ILE A 6 17.07 -23.72 4.69
C ILE A 6 16.38 -23.13 3.47
N THR A 7 15.09 -23.40 3.43
CA THR A 7 14.04 -22.87 2.58
C THR A 7 13.95 -21.32 2.63
N GLU A 8 15.07 -20.61 2.48
CA GLU A 8 15.14 -19.14 2.40
C GLU A 8 14.42 -18.59 1.16
N LYS A 9 14.24 -19.42 0.12
CA LYS A 9 13.59 -18.98 -1.12
C LYS A 9 12.09 -18.75 -0.99
N GLU A 10 11.46 -19.40 -0.02
CA GLU A 10 10.03 -19.26 0.29
C GLU A 10 9.75 -18.38 1.50
N GLN A 11 10.77 -17.75 2.10
CA GLN A 11 10.52 -16.61 2.97
C GLN A 11 10.05 -15.42 2.10
N ASN A 12 8.85 -14.89 2.22
CA ASN A 12 7.60 -15.41 2.72
C ASN A 12 6.56 -14.56 1.97
N LEU A 13 6.17 -15.03 0.78
CA LEU A 13 5.30 -14.29 -0.16
C LEU A 13 4.02 -13.80 0.54
N GLY A 14 3.51 -14.63 1.45
CA GLY A 14 2.40 -14.32 2.34
C GLY A 14 2.73 -13.26 3.39
N SER A 15 3.93 -13.25 3.97
CA SER A 15 4.33 -12.18 4.90
C SER A 15 4.42 -10.81 4.22
N HIS A 16 4.98 -10.74 3.00
CA HIS A 16 5.11 -9.50 2.24
C HIS A 16 3.73 -8.96 1.83
N LEU A 17 2.83 -9.83 1.34
CA LEU A 17 1.44 -9.47 1.08
C LEU A 17 0.69 -9.09 2.36
N GLY A 18 0.92 -9.82 3.45
CA GLY A 18 0.29 -9.57 4.75
C GLY A 18 0.62 -8.19 5.29
N ILE A 19 1.89 -7.77 5.25
CA ILE A 19 2.31 -6.42 5.66
C ILE A 19 1.60 -5.35 4.81
N ARG A 20 1.45 -5.57 3.50
CA ARG A 20 0.77 -4.62 2.60
C ARG A 20 -0.73 -4.52 2.88
N ILE A 21 -1.40 -5.66 3.12
CA ILE A 21 -2.81 -5.68 3.51
C ILE A 21 -3.01 -4.97 4.84
N ILE A 22 -2.16 -5.24 5.83
CA ILE A 22 -2.19 -4.57 7.14
C ILE A 22 -2.00 -3.06 6.98
N ALA A 23 -1.05 -2.63 6.15
CA ALA A 23 -0.83 -1.21 5.88
C ALA A 23 -2.05 -0.53 5.25
N VAL A 24 -2.72 -1.19 4.29
CA VAL A 24 -3.97 -0.68 3.69
C VAL A 24 -5.08 -0.62 4.72
N LEU A 25 -5.25 -1.65 5.56
CA LEU A 25 -6.27 -1.67 6.61
C LEU A 25 -6.03 -0.58 7.66
N LEU A 26 -4.78 -0.34 8.06
CA LEU A 26 -4.40 0.74 8.96
C LEU A 26 -4.71 2.11 8.36
N PHE A 27 -4.42 2.30 7.08
CA PHE A 27 -4.76 3.53 6.36
C PHE A 27 -6.29 3.76 6.34
N LEU A 28 -7.08 2.73 5.99
CA LEU A 28 -8.53 2.81 6.02
C LEU A 28 -9.09 3.07 7.44
N PHE A 29 -8.48 2.47 8.45
CA PHE A 29 -8.86 2.69 9.85
C PHE A 29 -8.58 4.13 10.30
N ILE A 30 -7.44 4.71 9.90
CA ILE A 30 -7.13 6.11 10.18
C ILE A 30 -8.17 7.02 9.51
N LEU A 31 -8.49 6.79 8.23
CA LEU A 31 -9.55 7.54 7.53
C LEU A 31 -10.90 7.42 8.24
N PHE A 32 -11.25 6.23 8.73
CA PHE A 32 -12.48 6.00 9.49
C PHE A 32 -12.50 6.77 10.81
N LEU A 33 -11.42 6.72 11.60
CA LEU A 33 -11.33 7.49 12.84
C LEU A 33 -11.52 8.99 12.60
N ILE A 34 -10.89 9.50 11.54
CA ILE A 34 -11.00 10.91 11.12
C ILE A 34 -12.45 11.26 10.78
N PHE A 35 -13.13 10.41 10.01
CA PHE A 35 -14.54 10.61 9.68
C PHE A 35 -15.42 10.70 10.94
N ILE A 36 -15.14 9.88 11.95
CA ILE A 36 -15.88 9.89 13.22
C ILE A 36 -15.55 11.12 14.08
N THR A 37 -14.33 11.67 14.00
CA THR A 37 -13.96 12.86 14.80
C THR A 37 -14.81 14.09 14.50
N GLY A 38 -15.44 14.18 13.32
CA GLY A 38 -16.42 15.22 12.99
C GLY A 38 -15.88 16.66 12.97
N ASN A 39 -14.57 16.86 13.16
CA ASN A 39 -13.94 18.18 13.15
C ASN A 39 -13.55 18.54 11.71
N ALA A 40 -14.18 19.58 11.17
CA ALA A 40 -13.93 20.07 9.82
C ALA A 40 -12.46 20.44 9.58
N GLU A 41 -11.78 21.05 10.56
CA GLU A 41 -10.37 21.44 10.43
C GLU A 41 -9.45 20.22 10.30
N THR A 42 -9.72 19.17 11.07
CA THR A 42 -9.01 17.88 10.99
C THR A 42 -9.25 17.21 9.64
N ILE A 43 -10.49 17.21 9.16
CA ILE A 43 -10.85 16.63 7.85
C ILE A 43 -10.11 17.39 6.72
N TYR A 44 -10.09 18.72 6.76
CA TYR A 44 -9.37 19.55 5.78
C TYR A 44 -7.86 19.29 5.79
N ALA A 45 -7.23 19.29 6.96
CA ALA A 45 -5.79 19.03 7.09
C ALA A 45 -5.41 17.65 6.52
N ILE A 46 -6.28 16.65 6.69
CA ILE A 46 -6.06 15.31 6.12
C ILE A 46 -6.27 15.28 4.61
N ILE A 47 -7.29 15.95 4.07
CA ILE A 47 -7.49 16.04 2.61
C ILE A 47 -6.27 16.71 1.97
N GLU A 48 -5.70 17.72 2.62
CA GLU A 48 -4.51 18.42 2.14
C GLU A 48 -3.24 17.54 2.24
N PHE A 49 -3.10 16.74 3.31
CA PHE A 49 -1.90 15.94 3.54
C PHE A 49 -1.93 14.54 2.89
N ALA A 50 -3.12 13.98 2.67
CA ALA A 50 -3.32 12.64 2.11
C ALA A 50 -2.64 12.42 0.75
N PRO A 51 -2.63 13.38 -0.21
CA PRO A 51 -1.93 13.23 -1.47
C PRO A 51 -0.43 12.96 -1.31
N TYR A 52 0.23 13.59 -0.33
CA TYR A 52 1.66 13.40 -0.07
C TYR A 52 1.95 12.01 0.49
N ILE A 53 1.12 11.53 1.42
CA ILE A 53 1.26 10.19 2.00
C ILE A 53 0.99 9.12 0.93
N ILE A 54 -0.10 9.26 0.18
CA ILE A 54 -0.46 8.34 -0.91
C ILE A 54 0.65 8.34 -1.98
N GLY A 55 1.17 9.51 -2.34
CA GLY A 55 2.28 9.66 -3.29
C GLY A 55 3.55 8.93 -2.84
N ALA A 56 3.97 9.14 -1.58
CA ALA A 56 5.12 8.44 -1.01
C ALA A 56 4.93 6.91 -0.99
N TRP A 57 3.71 6.45 -0.68
CA TRP A 57 3.36 5.04 -0.68
C TRP A 57 3.37 4.42 -2.08
N ILE A 58 2.85 5.13 -3.10
CA ILE A 58 2.93 4.70 -4.50
C ILE A 58 4.38 4.56 -4.96
N ILE A 59 5.24 5.55 -4.66
CA ILE A 59 6.67 5.50 -4.99
C ILE A 59 7.34 4.28 -4.35
N PHE A 60 7.07 4.03 -3.08
CA PHE A 60 7.58 2.85 -2.37
C PHE A 60 7.18 1.54 -3.07
N ILE A 61 5.91 1.39 -3.43
CA ILE A 61 5.39 0.18 -4.09
C ILE A 61 5.98 0.01 -5.50
N ILE A 62 6.22 1.11 -6.24
CA ILE A 62 6.90 1.08 -7.54
C ILE A 62 8.32 0.55 -7.40
N ILE A 63 9.12 1.11 -6.47
CA ILE A 63 10.49 0.66 -6.22
C ILE A 63 10.50 -0.83 -5.88
N GLU A 64 9.60 -1.26 -5.01
CA GLU A 64 9.49 -2.66 -4.61
C GLU A 64 9.07 -3.56 -5.78
N ALA A 65 8.14 -3.12 -6.63
CA ALA A 65 7.73 -3.86 -7.84
C ALA A 65 8.90 -4.05 -8.79
N VAL A 66 9.74 -3.03 -8.99
CA VAL A 66 10.96 -3.11 -9.80
C VAL A 66 11.95 -4.12 -9.21
N ILE A 67 12.22 -4.04 -7.91
CA ILE A 67 13.10 -5.01 -7.22
C ILE A 67 12.58 -6.44 -7.39
N LEU A 68 11.26 -6.64 -7.29
CA LEU A 68 10.63 -7.95 -7.44
C LEU A 68 10.70 -8.47 -8.89
N LEU A 69 10.58 -7.60 -9.89
CA LEU A 69 10.77 -7.96 -11.30
C LEU A 69 12.21 -8.40 -11.57
N VAL A 70 13.20 -7.65 -11.09
CA VAL A 70 14.63 -7.98 -11.22
C VAL A 70 14.92 -9.34 -10.57
N ASN A 71 14.31 -9.61 -9.42
CA ASN A 71 14.44 -10.89 -8.69
C ASN A 71 13.56 -12.03 -9.26
N LYS A 72 12.96 -11.86 -10.45
CA LYS A 72 12.09 -12.84 -11.12
C LYS A 72 10.84 -13.24 -10.30
N LYS A 73 10.47 -12.47 -9.27
CA LYS A 73 9.26 -12.67 -8.44
C LYS A 73 8.03 -12.02 -9.09
N ARG A 74 7.72 -12.41 -10.33
CA ARG A 74 6.69 -11.76 -11.18
C ARG A 74 5.31 -11.64 -10.53
N LYS A 75 4.84 -12.66 -9.80
CA LYS A 75 3.52 -12.64 -9.13
C LYS A 75 3.42 -11.53 -8.07
N LEU A 76 4.48 -11.31 -7.31
CA LEU A 76 4.55 -10.24 -6.29
C LEU A 76 4.65 -8.85 -6.90
N ALA A 77 5.40 -8.73 -8.00
CA ALA A 77 5.48 -7.48 -8.75
C ALA A 77 4.10 -7.10 -9.31
N ILE A 78 3.37 -8.06 -9.91
CA ILE A 78 2.01 -7.84 -10.40
C ILE A 78 1.09 -7.41 -9.25
N ALA A 79 1.15 -8.07 -8.09
CA ALA A 79 0.35 -7.67 -6.93
C ALA A 79 0.62 -6.20 -6.50
N ASN A 80 1.87 -5.75 -6.58
CA ASN A 80 2.23 -4.36 -6.31
C ASN A 80 1.67 -3.39 -7.35
N PHE A 81 1.76 -3.73 -8.65
CA PHE A 81 1.13 -2.90 -9.69
C PHE A 81 -0.39 -2.84 -9.51
N THR A 82 -1.04 -3.94 -9.15
CA THR A 82 -2.49 -3.95 -8.86
C THR A 82 -2.83 -3.02 -7.69
N LEU A 83 -2.03 -3.02 -6.62
CA LEU A 83 -2.22 -2.11 -5.49
C LEU A 83 -2.07 -0.64 -5.89
N ILE A 84 -1.09 -0.31 -6.74
CA ILE A 84 -0.94 1.05 -7.29
C ILE A 84 -2.19 1.48 -8.05
N ILE A 85 -2.71 0.62 -8.93
CA ILE A 85 -3.91 0.91 -9.74
C ILE A 85 -5.12 1.12 -8.84
N ILE A 86 -5.34 0.24 -7.86
CA ILE A 86 -6.47 0.36 -6.92
C ILE A 86 -6.39 1.69 -6.16
N SER A 87 -5.22 2.06 -5.65
CA SER A 87 -5.07 3.30 -4.88
C SER A 87 -5.21 4.56 -5.75
N ALA A 88 -4.78 4.53 -7.00
CA ALA A 88 -5.01 5.61 -7.95
C ALA A 88 -6.51 5.79 -8.26
N LEU A 89 -7.22 4.69 -8.53
CA LEU A 89 -8.66 4.69 -8.78
C LEU A 89 -9.46 5.17 -7.55
N PHE A 90 -9.07 4.74 -6.35
CA PHE A 90 -9.67 5.20 -5.11
C PHE A 90 -9.48 6.70 -4.90
N SER A 91 -8.26 7.20 -5.11
CA SER A 91 -7.95 8.64 -4.98
C SER A 91 -8.76 9.49 -5.97
N TYR A 92 -8.93 9.00 -7.21
CA TYR A 92 -9.77 9.64 -8.22
C TYR A 92 -11.25 9.68 -7.80
N PHE A 93 -11.78 8.57 -7.29
CA PHE A 93 -13.16 8.52 -6.80
C PHE A 93 -13.36 9.48 -5.62
N LEU A 94 -12.42 9.52 -4.67
CA LEU A 94 -12.48 10.41 -3.52
C LEU A 94 -12.46 11.88 -3.94
N TYR A 95 -11.59 12.25 -4.88
CA TYR A 95 -11.55 13.60 -5.46
C TYR A 95 -12.92 14.01 -6.05
N ASN A 96 -13.54 13.15 -6.84
CA ASN A 96 -14.84 13.44 -7.47
C ASN A 96 -16.03 13.51 -6.50
N GLN A 97 -15.93 12.96 -5.29
CA GLN A 97 -16.97 13.09 -4.27
C GLN A 97 -16.80 14.36 -3.42
N LEU A 98 -15.59 14.93 -3.42
CA LEU A 98 -15.23 16.11 -2.62
C LEU A 98 -15.18 17.40 -3.45
N ALA A 99 -15.15 17.31 -4.78
CA ALA A 99 -15.19 18.42 -5.74
C ALA A 99 -16.62 18.73 -6.20
#